data_AF-A0A968P280-F1
#
_entry.id   AF-A0A968P280-F1
#
_cell.length_a   1.000
_cell.length_b   1.000
_cell.length_c   1.000
_cell.angle_alpha   90.00
_cell.angle_beta   90.00
_cell.angle_gamma   90.00
#
_symmetry.space_group_name_H-M   'P 1'
#
loop_
_entity.id
_entity.type
_entity.pdbx_description
1 polymer ?
#
loop_
_entity_poly.entity_id
_entity_poly.type
_entity_poly.pdbx_seq_one_letter_code
_entity_poly.pdbx_strand_id
1 'polypeptide(L)'
;MRLQKMTPDLKVELIEVGHLMNKAGLSHKFIAAAVQTAFEFEGVYSLMKMWVDETDKKERDEIIADIQDLIDDCAQKEKVEGVYIRFDDLEAIAKDVRKFKDTYE
;
A
#
# COMPACT_ATOMS: atom_id res chain seq x y z
N MET A 1 7.45 3.36 -2.12
CA MET A 1 7.92 1.97 -1.96
C MET A 1 8.85 1.59 -3.10
N ARG A 2 9.84 0.72 -2.87
CA ARG A 2 10.73 0.21 -3.92
C ARG A 2 10.28 -1.18 -4.35
N LEU A 3 10.13 -1.37 -5.66
CA LEU A 3 9.87 -2.69 -6.25
C LEU A 3 11.13 -3.56 -6.15
N GLN A 4 10.98 -4.80 -5.67
CA GLN A 4 12.08 -5.74 -5.52
C GLN A 4 11.93 -6.94 -6.46
N LYS A 5 13.06 -7.41 -7.01
CA LYS A 5 13.12 -8.69 -7.70
C LYS A 5 13.57 -9.76 -6.71
N MET A 6 12.63 -10.51 -6.13
CA MET A 6 12.96 -11.56 -5.15
C MET A 6 13.64 -12.77 -5.79
N THR A 7 14.76 -13.18 -5.18
CA THR A 7 15.44 -14.45 -5.49
C THR A 7 14.67 -15.63 -4.88
N PRO A 8 14.86 -16.86 -5.39
CA PRO A 8 14.21 -18.05 -4.83
C PRO A 8 14.44 -18.23 -3.33
N ASP A 9 15.65 -17.96 -2.85
CA ASP A 9 16.01 -18.13 -1.43
C ASP A 9 15.21 -17.18 -0.53
N LEU A 10 15.09 -15.91 -0.91
CA LEU A 10 14.28 -14.93 -0.18
C LEU A 10 12.79 -15.32 -0.15
N LYS A 11 12.30 -16.01 -1.20
CA LYS A 11 10.91 -16.50 -1.22
C LYS A 11 10.67 -17.61 -0.21
N VAL A 12 11.63 -18.52 -0.07
CA VAL A 12 11.55 -19.59 0.93
C VAL A 12 11.56 -18.98 2.33
N GLU A 13 12.49 -18.06 2.59
CA GLU A 13 12.59 -17.35 3.87
C GLU A 13 11.28 -16.62 4.22
N LEU A 14 10.68 -15.91 3.27
CA LEU A 14 9.41 -15.21 3.48
C LEU A 14 8.26 -16.17 3.82
N ILE A 15 8.22 -17.34 3.18
CA ILE A 15 7.21 -18.37 3.48
C ILE A 15 7.40 -18.92 4.89
N GLU A 16 8.65 -19.11 5.33
CA GLU A 16 8.96 -19.53 6.71
C GLU A 16 8.51 -18.48 7.73
N VAL A 17 8.75 -17.19 7.46
CA VAL A 17 8.24 -16.09 8.28
C VAL A 17 6.71 -16.12 8.36
N GLY A 18 6.02 -16.29 7.22
CA GLY A 18 4.57 -16.44 7.20
C GLY A 18 4.07 -17.64 8.02
N HIS A 19 4.83 -18.74 8.04
CA HIS A 19 4.52 -19.89 8.88
C HIS A 19 4.70 -19.60 10.39
N LEU A 20 5.72 -18.82 10.77
CA LEU A 20 5.90 -18.37 12.16
C LEU A 20 4.76 -17.45 12.61
N MET A 21 4.36 -16.52 11.75
CA MET A 21 3.19 -15.66 11.99
C MET A 21 1.91 -16.49 12.20
N ASN A 22 1.71 -17.55 11.42
CA ASN A 22 0.57 -18.45 11.60
C ASN A 22 0.60 -19.15 12.96
N LYS A 23 1.77 -19.64 13.39
CA LYS A 23 1.95 -20.24 14.72
C LYS A 23 1.68 -19.27 15.87
N ALA A 24 1.89 -17.97 15.65
CA ALA A 24 1.55 -16.93 16.61
C ALA A 24 0.04 -16.58 16.63
N GLY A 25 -0.77 -17.21 15.77
CA GLY A 25 -2.23 -17.05 15.75
C GLY A 25 -2.72 -15.94 14.83
N LEU A 26 -1.87 -15.39 13.94
CA LEU A 26 -2.30 -14.43 12.94
C LEU A 26 -3.18 -15.08 11.87
N SER A 27 -4.11 -14.31 11.32
CA SER A 27 -5.06 -14.85 10.35
C SER A 27 -4.37 -15.25 9.04
N HIS A 28 -4.79 -16.38 8.45
CA HIS A 28 -4.27 -16.81 7.14
C HIS A 28 -4.47 -15.76 6.05
N LYS A 29 -5.56 -14.97 6.12
CA LYS A 29 -5.86 -13.91 5.15
C LYS A 29 -4.82 -12.80 5.22
N PHE A 30 -4.49 -12.34 6.42
CA PHE A 30 -3.44 -11.34 6.65
C PHE A 30 -2.09 -11.86 6.17
N ILE A 31 -1.71 -13.09 6.57
CA ILE A 31 -0.42 -13.67 6.21
C ILE A 31 -0.28 -13.80 4.69
N ALA A 32 -1.31 -14.30 4.01
CA ALA A 32 -1.29 -14.41 2.55
C ALA A 32 -1.14 -13.05 1.87
N ALA A 33 -1.84 -12.02 2.36
CA ALA A 33 -1.71 -10.66 1.84
C ALA A 33 -0.30 -10.09 2.11
N ALA A 34 0.23 -10.23 3.33
CA ALA A 34 1.57 -9.77 3.69
C ALA A 34 2.65 -10.44 2.82
N VAL A 35 2.59 -11.77 2.67
CA VAL A 35 3.52 -12.52 1.82
C VAL A 35 3.42 -12.09 0.35
N GLN A 36 2.20 -11.90 -0.17
CA GLN A 36 2.00 -11.46 -1.55
C GLN A 36 2.57 -10.05 -1.77
N THR A 37 2.25 -9.12 -0.87
CA THR A 37 2.74 -7.74 -0.96
C THR A 37 4.26 -7.68 -0.78
N ALA A 38 4.85 -8.52 0.09
CA ALA A 38 6.29 -8.62 0.26
C ALA A 38 7.02 -9.19 -0.98
N PHE A 39 6.35 -9.99 -1.84
CA PHE A 39 6.96 -10.40 -3.11
C PHE A 39 7.21 -9.23 -4.07
N GLU A 40 6.45 -8.16 -3.92
CA GLU A 40 6.49 -7.00 -4.81
C GLU A 40 7.20 -5.81 -4.15
N PHE A 41 7.06 -5.66 -2.84
CA PHE A 41 7.52 -4.49 -2.08
C PHE A 41 8.45 -4.87 -0.91
N GLU A 42 9.70 -4.42 -1.02
CA GLU A 42 10.77 -4.65 -0.01
C GLU A 42 10.40 -4.16 1.40
N GLY A 43 9.58 -3.12 1.49
CA GLY A 43 9.15 -2.56 2.78
C GLY A 43 8.36 -3.57 3.61
N VAL A 44 7.43 -4.29 2.99
CA VAL A 44 6.62 -5.31 3.68
C VAL A 44 7.49 -6.51 4.05
N TYR A 45 8.39 -6.92 3.17
CA TYR A 45 9.39 -7.97 3.49
C TYR A 45 10.20 -7.59 4.75
N SER A 46 10.69 -6.36 4.81
CA SER A 46 11.53 -5.88 5.92
C SER A 46 10.75 -5.85 7.23
N LEU A 47 9.48 -5.43 7.20
CA LEU A 47 8.61 -5.45 8.39
C LEU A 47 8.31 -6.88 8.85
N MET A 48 8.06 -7.81 7.92
CA MET A 48 7.85 -9.21 8.28
C MET A 48 9.09 -9.82 8.94
N LYS A 49 10.30 -9.48 8.48
CA LYS A 49 11.55 -9.86 9.14
C LYS A 49 11.68 -9.24 10.53
N MET A 50 11.43 -7.93 10.63
CA MET A 50 11.47 -7.20 11.91
C MET A 50 10.51 -7.81 12.94
N TRP A 51 9.32 -8.23 12.51
CA TRP A 51 8.35 -8.90 13.38
C TRP A 51 8.88 -10.22 13.97
N VAL A 52 9.69 -10.98 13.22
CA VAL A 52 10.28 -12.25 13.71
C VAL A 52 11.40 -11.99 14.72
N ASP A 53 12.19 -10.94 14.49
CA ASP A 53 13.33 -10.60 15.35
C ASP A 53 12.88 -9.88 16.63
N GLU A 54 11.67 -9.29 16.63
CA GLU A 54 11.11 -8.59 17.79
C GLU A 54 10.59 -9.54 18.88
N THR A 55 10.94 -9.24 20.11
CA THR A 55 10.60 -10.04 21.29
C THR A 55 9.46 -9.44 22.09
N ASP A 56 9.35 -8.11 22.11
CA ASP A 56 8.23 -7.43 22.77
C ASP A 56 6.93 -7.68 22.00
N LYS A 57 5.88 -7.95 22.76
CA LYS A 57 4.56 -8.20 22.18
C LYS A 57 3.95 -6.91 21.65
N LYS A 58 4.13 -5.79 22.37
CA LYS A 58 3.54 -4.51 21.97
C LYS A 58 4.14 -4.01 20.66
N GLU A 59 5.46 -4.04 20.55
CA GLU A 59 6.17 -3.71 19.30
C GLU A 59 5.77 -4.64 18.15
N ARG A 60 5.62 -5.95 18.38
CA ARG A 60 5.10 -6.88 17.35
C ARG A 60 3.70 -6.53 16.88
N ASP A 61 2.81 -6.14 17.79
CA ASP A 61 1.45 -5.72 17.45
C ASP A 61 1.47 -4.41 16.63
N GLU A 62 2.40 -3.49 16.92
CA GLU A 62 2.62 -2.27 16.13
C GLU A 62 3.15 -2.59 14.72
N ILE A 63 4.13 -3.49 14.60
CA ILE A 63 4.63 -3.93 13.28
C ILE A 63 3.54 -4.62 12.45
N ILE A 64 2.63 -5.38 13.09
CA ILE A 64 1.47 -5.96 12.39
C ILE A 64 0.56 -4.86 11.82
N ALA A 65 0.32 -3.79 12.58
CA ALA A 65 -0.46 -2.64 12.12
C ALA A 65 0.22 -1.95 10.93
N ASP A 66 1.54 -1.72 11.01
CA ASP A 66 2.31 -1.11 9.91
C ASP A 66 2.26 -1.98 8.64
N ILE A 67 2.37 -3.30 8.78
CA ILE A 67 2.23 -4.24 7.65
C ILE A 67 0.84 -4.13 7.04
N GLN A 68 -0.21 -4.05 7.86
CA GLN A 68 -1.59 -3.93 7.40
C GLN A 68 -1.81 -2.61 6.63
N ASP A 69 -1.30 -1.49 7.16
CA ASP A 69 -1.38 -0.19 6.49
C ASP A 69 -0.68 -0.22 5.12
N LEU A 70 0.50 -0.83 5.03
CA LEU A 70 1.21 -0.99 3.75
C LEU A 70 0.46 -1.91 2.77
N ILE A 71 -0.17 -2.98 3.25
CA ILE A 71 -1.02 -3.84 2.42
C ILE A 71 -2.19 -3.04 1.85
N ASP A 72 -2.85 -2.23 2.69
CA ASP A 72 -4.00 -1.44 2.29
C ASP A 72 -3.62 -0.32 1.32
N ASP A 73 -2.47 0.32 1.54
CA ASP A 73 -1.90 1.30 0.60
C ASP A 73 -1.57 0.67 -0.75
N CYS A 74 -1.03 -0.55 -0.77
CA CYS A 74 -0.78 -1.29 -2.00
C CYS A 74 -2.07 -1.78 -2.68
N ALA A 75 -3.12 -2.08 -1.90
CA ALA A 75 -4.41 -2.54 -2.41
C ALA A 75 -5.27 -1.39 -2.96
N GLN A 76 -4.99 -0.14 -2.58
CA GLN A 76 -5.58 1.02 -3.22
C GLN A 76 -5.13 1.08 -4.68
N LYS A 77 -6.02 0.65 -5.59
CA LYS A 77 -5.91 0.97 -7.02
C LYS A 77 -5.66 2.46 -7.12
N GLU A 78 -4.58 2.83 -7.83
CA GLU A 78 -4.20 4.22 -8.10
C GLU A 78 -5.44 5.11 -8.18
N LYS A 79 -5.44 6.21 -7.41
CA LYS A 79 -6.42 7.27 -7.59
C LYS A 79 -6.48 7.51 -9.09
N VAL A 80 -7.60 7.14 -9.72
CA VAL A 80 -7.93 7.53 -11.09
C VAL A 80 -7.55 8.99 -11.17
N GLU A 81 -6.59 9.35 -12.04
CA GLU A 81 -6.13 10.72 -12.19
C GLU A 81 -7.39 11.60 -12.21
N GLY A 82 -7.61 12.33 -11.11
CA GLY A 82 -8.71 13.27 -11.06
C GLY A 82 -8.52 14.21 -12.23
N VAL A 83 -9.59 14.51 -12.97
CA VAL A 83 -9.54 15.35 -14.17
C VAL A 83 -8.58 16.51 -13.94
N TYR A 84 -7.40 16.41 -14.55
CA TYR A 84 -6.33 17.38 -14.34
C TYR A 84 -6.66 18.59 -15.19
N ILE A 85 -7.26 19.61 -14.57
CA ILE A 85 -7.42 20.92 -15.19
C ILE A 85 -6.08 21.62 -15.07
N ARG A 86 -5.42 21.88 -16.22
CA ARG A 86 -4.19 22.69 -16.23
C ARG A 86 -4.51 24.09 -15.72
N PHE A 87 -3.59 24.70 -15.00
CA PHE A 87 -3.72 26.10 -14.60
C PHE A 87 -3.97 27.03 -15.79
N ASP A 88 -3.49 26.64 -16.97
CA ASP A 88 -3.69 27.36 -18.24
C ASP A 88 -5.14 27.27 -18.78
N ASP A 89 -5.94 26.30 -18.32
CA ASP A 89 -7.35 26.16 -18.72
C ASP A 89 -8.30 27.02 -17.87
N LEU A 90 -7.79 27.75 -16.87
CA LEU A 90 -8.59 28.65 -16.04
C LEU A 90 -9.23 29.79 -16.87
N GLU A 91 -8.55 30.27 -17.91
CA GLU A 91 -9.11 31.30 -18.81
C GLU A 91 -10.26 30.77 -19.68
N ALA A 92 -10.18 29.51 -20.11
CA ALA A 92 -11.24 28.85 -20.88
C ALA A 92 -12.48 28.64 -20.01
N ILE A 93 -12.29 28.13 -18.79
CA ILE A 93 -13.38 27.94 -17.81
C ILE A 93 -14.00 29.29 -17.43
N ALA A 94 -13.19 30.34 -17.23
CA ALA A 94 -13.68 31.68 -16.91
C ALA A 94 -14.54 32.30 -18.04
N LYS A 95 -14.25 31.97 -19.30
CA LYS A 95 -15.07 32.39 -20.45
C LYS A 95 -16.40 31.64 -20.49
N ASP A 96 -16.41 30.34 -20.26
CA ASP A 96 -17.64 29.53 -20.28
C ASP A 96 -18.60 29.90 -19.13
N VAL A 97 -18.09 30.17 -17.93
CA VAL A 97 -18.92 30.62 -16.79
C VAL A 97 -19.56 31.99 -17.05
N ARG A 98 -18.83 32.94 -17.66
CA ARG A 98 -19.41 34.25 -18.04
C ARG A 98 -20.47 34.11 -19.12
N LYS A 99 -20.20 33.32 -20.16
CA LYS A 99 -21.13 33.09 -21.26
C LYS A 99 -22.44 32.44 -20.80
N PHE A 100 -22.37 31.54 -19.82
CA PHE A 100 -23.55 30.93 -19.20
C PHE A 100 -24.39 31.95 -18.41
N LYS A 101 -23.75 32.91 -17.73
CA LYS A 101 -24.42 33.95 -16.95
C LYS A 101 -25.12 34.99 -17.84
N ASP A 102 -24.55 35.32 -18.99
CA ASP A 102 -25.08 36.32 -19.94
C ASP A 102 -26.25 35.77 -20.80
N THR A 103 -26.61 34.49 -20.66
CA THR A 103 -27.74 33.88 -21.40
C THR A 103 -29.09 34.02 -20.64
N TYR A 104 -29.08 34.61 -19.45
CA TYR A 104 -30.27 34.81 -18.60
C TYR A 104 -30.55 36.29 -18.25
N GLU A 105 -29.99 37.24 -18.99
CA GLU A 105 -30.50 38.63 -19.08
C GLU A 105 -31.21 38.85 -20.43
#